data_AF-A0AAN7I186-F1
#
_entry.id   AF-A0AAN7I186-F1
#
_cell.length_a   1.000
_cell.length_b   1.000
_cell.length_c   1.000
_cell.angle_alpha   90.00
_cell.angle_beta   90.00
_cell.angle_gamma   90.00
#
_symmetry.space_group_name_H-M   'P 1'
#
loop_
_entity.id
_entity.type
_entity.pdbx_description
1 polymer ?
#
loop_
_entity_poly.entity_id
_entity_poly.type
_entity_poly.pdbx_seq_one_letter_code
_entity_poly.pdbx_strand_id
1 'polypeptide(L)'
;MTTAARPTFDPARGNDSKAPSFQYSARDIASHTKLKFRQPGQGTVDEIGDREQLLEELRRAEQEYYEEKEGGASTTRLIKQDEEQQPNEEKQRLMAEAERLAKLDKDDSDQESDSDESSSSDDDDDDDDDDDNAAELLATLQRIRKERAEEKERQEREAKEEEEAEKEQEAMEGNPLLNIGSEKRDFSVKRRWDDDVIFKNQARGVDDKPKKRFVNDMLRSDFHRRFLHKYIQ
;
A
#
# COMPACT_ATOMS: atom_id res chain seq x y z
N MET A 1 -32.50 -32.58 -51.12
CA MET A 1 -31.12 -32.58 -50.57
C MET A 1 -30.48 -33.92 -50.88
N THR A 2 -29.17 -34.00 -51.10
CA THR A 2 -28.47 -35.24 -51.52
C THR A 2 -27.93 -36.02 -50.33
N THR A 3 -28.25 -37.31 -50.23
CA THR A 3 -27.89 -38.23 -49.13
C THR A 3 -26.46 -38.80 -49.20
N ALA A 4 -25.59 -38.21 -50.01
CA ALA A 4 -24.23 -38.70 -50.23
C ALA A 4 -23.30 -38.41 -49.03
N ALA A 5 -23.41 -37.23 -48.41
CA ALA A 5 -22.70 -36.89 -47.19
C ALA A 5 -23.44 -37.50 -45.99
N ARG A 6 -22.83 -38.51 -45.36
CA ARG A 6 -23.36 -39.21 -44.18
C ARG A 6 -22.23 -39.58 -43.21
N PRO A 7 -22.48 -39.56 -41.89
CA PRO A 7 -21.49 -39.97 -40.91
C PRO A 7 -21.21 -41.48 -40.95
N THR A 8 -20.04 -41.88 -40.46
CA THR A 8 -19.67 -43.28 -40.25
C THR A 8 -20.15 -43.74 -38.87
N PHE A 9 -21.23 -44.51 -38.83
CA PHE A 9 -21.72 -45.11 -37.57
C PHE A 9 -20.91 -46.36 -37.18
N ASP A 10 -20.67 -47.26 -38.13
CA ASP A 10 -19.77 -48.40 -37.97
C ASP A 10 -18.38 -48.10 -38.59
N PRO A 11 -17.27 -48.30 -37.86
CA PRO A 11 -15.93 -48.20 -38.42
C PRO A 11 -15.58 -49.46 -39.24
N ALA A 12 -14.72 -49.29 -40.24
CA ALA A 12 -14.19 -50.42 -41.01
C ALA A 12 -13.36 -51.35 -40.12
N ARG A 13 -13.75 -52.62 -40.04
CA ARG A 13 -13.01 -53.64 -39.29
C ARG A 13 -11.85 -54.19 -40.13
N GLY A 14 -10.69 -54.35 -39.52
CA GLY A 14 -9.56 -55.04 -40.13
C GLY A 14 -9.89 -56.52 -40.36
N ASN A 15 -9.43 -57.06 -41.50
CA ASN A 15 -9.52 -58.46 -41.86
C ASN A 15 -8.27 -58.83 -42.68
N ASP A 16 -7.79 -60.07 -42.60
CA ASP A 16 -6.62 -60.53 -43.35
C ASP A 16 -7.00 -60.80 -44.81
N SER A 17 -7.15 -59.71 -45.55
CA SER A 17 -7.60 -59.66 -46.94
C SER A 17 -6.52 -59.12 -47.89
N LYS A 18 -5.24 -59.38 -47.58
CA LYS A 18 -4.12 -59.18 -48.50
C LYS A 18 -3.69 -60.52 -49.10
N ALA A 19 -4.18 -60.83 -50.30
CA ALA A 19 -3.49 -61.78 -51.16
C ALA A 19 -2.04 -61.28 -51.42
N PRO A 20 -1.03 -62.15 -51.49
CA PRO A 20 0.37 -61.73 -51.58
C PRO A 20 0.63 -60.93 -52.87
N SER A 21 0.93 -59.64 -52.71
CA SER A 21 1.13 -58.69 -53.80
C SER A 21 2.58 -58.23 -53.90
N PHE A 22 3.14 -58.17 -55.11
CA PHE A 22 4.48 -57.62 -55.36
C PHE A 22 4.56 -56.08 -55.27
N GLN A 23 3.49 -55.41 -54.83
CA GLN A 23 3.46 -53.97 -54.57
C GLN A 23 3.89 -53.69 -53.12
N TYR A 24 4.88 -52.82 -52.94
CA TYR A 24 5.38 -52.39 -51.63
C TYR A 24 5.47 -50.85 -51.57
N SER A 25 5.24 -50.28 -50.39
CA SER A 25 5.41 -48.86 -50.12
C SER A 25 6.87 -48.52 -49.84
N ALA A 26 7.26 -47.25 -50.00
CA ALA A 26 8.55 -46.75 -49.52
C ALA A 26 8.72 -46.89 -47.99
N ARG A 27 7.62 -47.05 -47.23
CA ARG A 27 7.64 -47.36 -45.79
C ARG A 27 7.83 -48.85 -45.47
N ASP A 28 7.58 -49.74 -46.43
CA ASP A 28 7.70 -51.19 -46.25
C ASP A 28 9.13 -51.67 -46.54
N ILE A 29 10.02 -50.76 -46.96
CA ILE A 29 11.44 -51.01 -47.18
C ILE A 29 12.12 -51.27 -45.82
N ALA A 30 13.01 -52.27 -45.79
CA ALA A 30 13.71 -52.73 -44.59
C ALA A 30 14.40 -51.57 -43.84
N SER A 31 13.85 -51.22 -42.69
CA SER A 31 14.33 -50.16 -41.80
C SER A 31 14.26 -50.63 -40.35
N HIS A 32 15.14 -50.10 -39.48
CA HIS A 32 15.25 -50.49 -38.07
C HIS A 32 15.33 -52.01 -37.81
N THR A 33 15.98 -52.76 -38.71
CA THR A 33 16.08 -54.23 -38.70
C THR A 33 16.81 -54.85 -37.50
N LYS A 34 17.37 -54.03 -36.60
CA LYS A 34 18.02 -54.45 -35.37
C LYS A 34 17.30 -53.83 -34.16
N LEU A 35 16.63 -54.67 -33.38
CA LEU A 35 16.05 -54.28 -32.10
C LEU A 35 17.15 -53.85 -31.11
N LYS A 36 16.84 -52.85 -30.27
CA LYS A 36 17.66 -52.47 -29.11
C LYS A 36 17.17 -53.23 -27.88
N PHE A 37 18.09 -53.85 -27.16
CA PHE A 37 17.85 -54.45 -25.85
C PHE A 37 18.46 -53.55 -24.78
N ARG A 38 17.82 -53.47 -23.60
CA ARG A 38 18.37 -52.73 -22.45
C ARG A 38 19.73 -53.32 -22.08
N GLN A 39 20.72 -52.45 -21.90
CA GLN A 39 22.02 -52.81 -21.36
C GLN A 39 21.97 -52.77 -19.83
N PRO A 40 22.89 -53.42 -19.11
CA PRO A 40 22.98 -53.22 -17.66
C PRO A 40 23.17 -51.74 -17.32
N GLY A 41 22.55 -51.30 -16.22
CA GLY A 41 22.41 -49.89 -15.82
C GLY A 41 21.31 -49.14 -16.58
N GLN A 42 20.41 -49.83 -17.28
CA GLN A 42 19.26 -49.24 -17.98
C GLN A 42 17.91 -49.76 -17.48
N GLY A 43 17.88 -50.39 -16.30
CA GLY A 43 16.68 -51.04 -15.77
C GLY A 43 16.32 -52.26 -16.62
N THR A 44 17.25 -53.22 -16.74
CA THR A 44 16.92 -54.56 -17.25
C THR A 44 15.87 -55.22 -16.36
N VAL A 45 15.23 -56.30 -16.83
CA VAL A 45 14.22 -57.01 -16.03
C VAL A 45 14.83 -57.55 -14.72
N ASP A 46 16.10 -57.94 -14.76
CA ASP A 46 16.87 -58.45 -13.62
C ASP A 46 17.32 -57.34 -12.65
N GLU A 47 17.35 -56.07 -13.09
CA GLU A 47 17.74 -54.90 -12.30
C GLU A 47 16.58 -54.19 -11.60
N ILE A 48 15.35 -54.39 -12.08
CA ILE A 48 14.15 -53.69 -11.57
C ILE A 48 13.77 -54.14 -10.13
N GLY A 49 14.35 -55.25 -9.65
CA GLY A 49 14.28 -55.65 -8.25
C GLY A 49 12.89 -56.08 -7.78
N ASP A 50 12.76 -56.21 -6.45
CA ASP A 50 11.49 -56.55 -5.82
C ASP A 50 10.58 -55.33 -5.68
N ARG A 51 9.26 -55.57 -5.77
CA ARG A 51 8.23 -54.52 -5.65
C ARG A 51 8.37 -53.69 -4.36
N GLU A 52 8.87 -54.28 -3.28
CA GLU A 52 9.05 -53.61 -1.99
C GLU A 52 10.19 -52.57 -2.06
N GLN A 53 11.28 -52.87 -2.76
CA GLN A 53 12.40 -51.95 -2.97
C GLN A 53 11.96 -50.73 -3.80
N LEU A 54 11.19 -50.96 -4.87
CA LEU A 54 10.61 -49.89 -5.69
C LEU A 54 9.63 -48.99 -4.91
N LEU A 55 8.92 -49.53 -3.91
CA LEU A 55 8.03 -48.75 -3.05
C LEU A 55 8.82 -47.93 -2.01
N GLU A 56 9.94 -48.44 -1.51
CA GLU A 56 10.84 -47.71 -0.62
C GLU A 56 11.58 -46.59 -1.35
N GLU A 57 12.10 -46.86 -2.56
CA GLU A 57 12.71 -45.85 -3.44
C GLU A 57 11.71 -44.74 -3.79
N LEU A 58 10.49 -45.09 -4.21
CA LEU A 58 9.42 -44.13 -4.49
C LEU A 58 9.10 -43.27 -3.27
N ARG A 59 8.91 -43.88 -2.10
CA ARG A 59 8.61 -43.16 -0.85
C ARG A 59 9.74 -42.20 -0.47
N ARG A 60 10.99 -42.62 -0.63
CA ARG A 60 12.17 -41.77 -0.40
C ARG A 60 12.20 -40.59 -1.38
N ALA A 61 11.98 -40.84 -2.67
CA ALA A 61 11.97 -39.79 -3.69
C ALA A 61 10.81 -38.80 -3.48
N GLU A 62 9.64 -39.26 -3.00
CA GLU A 62 8.55 -38.39 -2.55
C GLU A 62 8.98 -37.53 -1.36
N GLN A 63 9.63 -38.11 -0.34
CA GLN A 63 10.13 -37.36 0.82
C GLN A 63 11.16 -36.29 0.41
N GLU A 64 12.18 -36.66 -0.36
CA GLU A 64 13.19 -35.72 -0.86
C GLU A 64 12.57 -34.60 -1.73
N TYR A 65 11.57 -34.92 -2.57
CA TYR A 65 10.80 -33.91 -3.32
C TYR A 65 9.97 -32.99 -2.42
N TYR A 66 9.31 -33.52 -1.39
CA TYR A 66 8.56 -32.69 -0.44
C TYR A 66 9.49 -31.83 0.41
N GLU A 67 10.67 -32.31 0.80
CA GLU A 67 11.69 -31.54 1.54
C GLU A 67 12.31 -30.42 0.68
N GLU A 68 12.67 -30.69 -0.58
CA GLU A 68 13.13 -29.65 -1.53
C GLU A 68 12.04 -28.58 -1.73
N LYS A 69 10.79 -29.02 -1.91
CA LYS A 69 9.63 -28.16 -2.14
C LYS A 69 9.24 -27.35 -0.91
N GLU A 70 9.30 -27.92 0.29
CA GLU A 70 9.07 -27.21 1.56
C GLU A 70 10.23 -26.25 1.84
N GLY A 71 11.49 -26.61 1.57
CA GLY A 71 12.65 -25.72 1.69
C GLY A 71 12.58 -24.53 0.73
N GLY A 72 12.28 -24.78 -0.55
CA GLY A 72 12.06 -23.75 -1.56
C GLY A 72 10.85 -22.87 -1.23
N ALA A 73 9.74 -23.47 -0.77
CA ALA A 73 8.56 -22.74 -0.32
C ALA A 73 8.82 -21.97 0.98
N SER A 74 9.70 -22.44 1.87
CA SER A 74 10.01 -21.82 3.16
C SER A 74 10.54 -20.39 2.98
N THR A 75 11.39 -20.15 1.97
CA THR A 75 11.84 -18.78 1.62
C THR A 75 10.70 -17.83 1.24
N THR A 76 9.57 -18.35 0.76
CA THR A 76 8.36 -17.60 0.40
C THR A 76 7.29 -17.62 1.50
N ARG A 77 7.29 -18.65 2.37
CA ARG A 77 6.35 -18.81 3.49
C ARG A 77 6.84 -18.11 4.76
N LEU A 78 8.13 -18.03 5.05
CA LEU A 78 8.66 -17.28 6.19
C LEU A 78 8.32 -15.79 6.12
N ILE A 79 8.15 -15.22 4.92
CA ILE A 79 7.70 -13.84 4.70
C ILE A 79 6.16 -13.70 4.89
N LYS A 80 5.44 -14.81 5.15
CA LYS A 80 3.98 -14.87 5.17
C LYS A 80 3.36 -15.67 6.32
N GLN A 81 4.15 -16.40 7.11
CA GLN A 81 3.67 -17.27 8.19
C GLN A 81 3.61 -16.60 9.57
N ASP A 82 4.21 -15.42 9.74
CA ASP A 82 4.03 -14.60 10.94
C ASP A 82 2.57 -14.06 11.06
N GLU A 83 1.77 -14.11 9.98
CA GLU A 83 0.32 -13.83 10.01
C GLU A 83 -0.58 -15.09 9.90
N GLU A 84 -0.08 -16.22 9.38
CA GLU A 84 -0.94 -17.36 8.96
C GLU A 84 -0.86 -18.61 9.87
N GLN A 85 -0.38 -18.49 11.12
CA GLN A 85 -0.41 -19.59 12.12
C GLN A 85 -1.52 -19.49 13.19
N GLN A 86 -2.35 -18.44 13.19
CA GLN A 86 -3.56 -18.33 14.04
C GLN A 86 -4.93 -18.74 13.41
N PRO A 87 -5.06 -19.25 12.16
CA PRO A 87 -6.31 -19.13 11.37
C PRO A 87 -7.49 -20.01 11.81
N ASN A 88 -7.38 -20.77 12.90
CA ASN A 88 -8.44 -21.64 13.41
C ASN A 88 -9.03 -21.14 14.75
N GLU A 89 -8.24 -20.51 15.62
CA GLU A 89 -8.76 -19.93 16.87
C GLU A 89 -9.34 -18.53 16.65
N GLU A 90 -8.62 -17.62 15.99
CA GLU A 90 -9.14 -16.28 15.69
C GLU A 90 -10.44 -16.35 14.89
N LYS A 91 -10.54 -17.30 13.95
CA LYS A 91 -11.75 -17.49 13.15
C LYS A 91 -12.95 -17.94 13.98
N GLN A 92 -12.74 -18.71 15.05
CA GLN A 92 -13.80 -19.07 16.00
C GLN A 92 -14.14 -17.91 16.93
N ARG A 93 -13.14 -17.13 17.37
CA ARG A 93 -13.33 -15.94 18.20
C ARG A 93 -14.12 -14.85 17.46
N LEU A 94 -13.73 -14.51 16.23
CA LEU A 94 -14.44 -13.58 15.34
C LEU A 94 -15.87 -14.03 15.05
N MET A 95 -16.12 -15.34 14.91
CA MET A 95 -17.47 -15.86 14.67
C MET A 95 -18.35 -15.76 15.92
N ALA A 96 -17.81 -16.00 17.11
CA ALA A 96 -18.50 -15.80 18.39
C ALA A 96 -18.69 -14.32 18.74
N GLU A 97 -17.75 -13.45 18.35
CA GLU A 97 -17.83 -12.01 18.51
C GLU A 97 -18.87 -11.39 17.58
N ALA A 98 -18.94 -11.84 16.32
CA ALA A 98 -20.03 -11.50 15.40
C ALA A 98 -21.40 -11.97 15.94
N GLU A 99 -21.47 -13.18 16.52
CA GLU A 99 -22.70 -13.67 17.17
C GLU A 99 -23.06 -12.90 18.46
N ARG A 100 -22.10 -12.19 19.06
CA ARG A 100 -22.31 -11.32 20.23
C ARG A 100 -22.78 -9.93 19.80
N LEU A 101 -22.15 -9.34 18.78
CA LEU A 101 -22.58 -8.07 18.18
C LEU A 101 -24.00 -8.18 17.61
N ALA A 102 -24.31 -9.26 16.89
CA ALA A 102 -25.67 -9.57 16.40
C ALA A 102 -26.71 -9.87 17.50
N LYS A 103 -26.34 -9.79 18.78
CA LYS A 103 -27.26 -9.83 19.93
C LYS A 103 -27.33 -8.52 20.72
N LEU A 104 -26.43 -7.56 20.47
CA LEU A 104 -26.56 -6.18 20.95
C LEU A 104 -27.34 -5.32 19.95
N ASP A 105 -27.27 -5.63 18.64
CA ASP A 105 -28.00 -5.00 17.53
C ASP A 105 -29.53 -5.28 17.55
N LYS A 106 -30.14 -5.27 18.75
CA LYS A 106 -31.55 -5.60 18.98
C LYS A 106 -32.21 -4.83 20.13
N ASP A 107 -31.47 -3.98 20.83
CA ASP A 107 -32.03 -3.12 21.88
C ASP A 107 -31.31 -1.77 21.86
N ASP A 108 -31.76 -0.90 20.95
CA ASP A 108 -31.42 0.53 20.92
C ASP A 108 -32.67 1.32 20.51
N SER A 109 -32.88 2.47 21.14
CA SER A 109 -34.03 3.35 20.87
C SER A 109 -33.68 4.78 21.23
N ASP A 110 -33.78 5.67 20.25
CA ASP A 110 -33.27 7.04 20.32
C ASP A 110 -33.89 7.89 21.44
N GLN A 111 -33.10 8.80 22.02
CA GLN A 111 -33.58 10.17 22.20
C GLN A 111 -32.44 11.21 22.17
N GLU A 112 -32.83 12.43 21.83
CA GLU A 112 -32.00 13.50 21.24
C GLU A 112 -31.96 14.77 22.10
N SER A 113 -31.03 15.68 21.78
CA SER A 113 -31.04 17.12 22.15
C SER A 113 -30.83 17.49 23.64
N ASP A 114 -30.40 18.70 24.04
CA ASP A 114 -30.01 19.92 23.30
C ASP A 114 -29.00 20.78 24.12
N SER A 115 -28.71 21.99 23.62
CA SER A 115 -28.08 23.22 24.17
C SER A 115 -28.40 23.55 25.65
N ASP A 116 -27.74 24.48 26.39
CA ASP A 116 -27.16 25.78 25.98
C ASP A 116 -26.01 26.37 26.88
N GLU A 117 -26.06 27.67 27.22
CA GLU A 117 -24.94 28.65 27.37
C GLU A 117 -24.53 29.01 28.83
N SER A 118 -23.28 29.52 29.02
CA SER A 118 -22.78 30.51 30.04
C SER A 118 -21.41 30.12 30.66
N SER A 119 -20.60 30.99 31.32
CA SER A 119 -20.30 32.43 31.23
C SER A 119 -19.12 32.77 32.20
N SER A 120 -18.41 33.89 31.98
CA SER A 120 -17.57 34.66 32.95
C SER A 120 -16.18 34.16 33.37
N SER A 121 -15.13 34.96 33.13
CA SER A 121 -14.38 35.74 34.15
C SER A 121 -13.14 36.42 33.56
N ASP A 122 -12.94 37.71 33.81
CA ASP A 122 -11.65 38.45 33.68
C ASP A 122 -11.71 39.69 34.62
N ASP A 123 -10.56 40.26 34.99
CA ASP A 123 -10.29 40.95 36.28
C ASP A 123 -9.91 42.46 36.17
N ASP A 124 -10.23 43.28 37.20
CA ASP A 124 -9.64 44.56 37.72
C ASP A 124 -8.90 45.59 36.79
N ASP A 125 -8.89 46.93 36.99
CA ASP A 125 -9.63 47.92 37.84
C ASP A 125 -9.83 49.22 36.98
N ASP A 126 -9.77 50.53 37.31
CA ASP A 126 -9.45 51.44 38.44
C ASP A 126 -10.19 52.82 38.19
N ASP A 127 -10.07 53.81 39.08
CA ASP A 127 -10.57 55.21 39.01
C ASP A 127 -9.75 56.14 38.05
N ASP A 128 -9.92 57.48 37.93
CA ASP A 128 -11.04 58.47 37.87
C ASP A 128 -10.39 59.89 37.89
N ASP A 129 -10.95 60.91 37.22
CA ASP A 129 -10.76 62.37 37.51
C ASP A 129 -11.60 63.27 36.57
N ASP A 130 -12.47 64.14 37.11
CA ASP A 130 -12.60 65.54 36.63
C ASP A 130 -13.31 66.47 37.64
N ASP A 131 -12.58 67.51 38.06
CA ASP A 131 -12.95 68.94 37.99
C ASP A 131 -13.02 69.79 39.30
N ASP A 132 -12.63 71.05 39.09
CA ASP A 132 -13.00 72.31 39.74
C ASP A 132 -12.49 72.67 41.15
N ASN A 133 -11.36 73.39 41.21
CA ASN A 133 -11.29 74.67 41.96
C ASN A 133 -10.15 75.61 41.52
N ALA A 134 -10.51 76.75 40.92
CA ALA A 134 -9.57 77.58 40.13
C ALA A 134 -8.88 78.77 40.85
N ALA A 135 -8.89 78.88 42.18
CA ALA A 135 -8.52 80.12 42.90
C ALA A 135 -7.10 80.17 43.52
N GLU A 136 -6.56 79.07 44.06
CA GLU A 136 -5.30 79.07 44.83
C GLU A 136 -4.03 78.93 43.93
N LEU A 137 -4.26 78.67 42.64
CA LEU A 137 -3.30 78.15 41.67
C LEU A 137 -2.13 79.10 41.33
N LEU A 138 -2.34 80.43 41.35
CA LEU A 138 -1.36 81.39 40.81
C LEU A 138 -0.10 81.57 41.66
N ALA A 139 -0.16 81.29 42.96
CA ALA A 139 1.00 81.38 43.86
C ALA A 139 1.86 80.11 43.84
N THR A 140 1.21 78.93 43.79
CA THR A 140 1.89 77.63 43.69
C THR A 140 2.50 77.39 42.31
N LEU A 141 1.87 77.88 41.24
CA LEU A 141 2.37 77.75 39.85
C LEU A 141 3.80 78.26 39.64
N GLN A 142 4.28 79.25 40.39
CA GLN A 142 5.69 79.71 40.24
C GLN A 142 6.69 78.73 40.85
N ARG A 143 6.29 77.95 41.84
CA ARG A 143 7.10 76.88 42.46
C ARG A 143 7.06 75.63 41.59
N ILE A 144 5.85 75.20 41.23
CA ILE A 144 5.60 74.05 40.35
C ILE A 144 6.22 74.25 38.97
N ARG A 145 6.23 75.46 38.39
CA ARG A 145 6.94 75.72 37.12
C ARG A 145 8.45 75.53 37.19
N LYS A 146 9.08 75.70 38.35
CA LYS A 146 10.52 75.47 38.50
C LYS A 146 10.82 73.98 38.69
N GLU A 147 10.00 73.30 39.47
CA GLU A 147 10.05 71.86 39.74
C GLU A 147 9.77 71.04 38.47
N ARG A 148 8.65 71.34 37.78
CA ARG A 148 8.36 70.78 36.44
C ARG A 148 9.38 71.17 35.37
N ALA A 149 10.17 72.24 35.51
CA ALA A 149 11.21 72.52 34.51
C ALA A 149 12.37 71.52 34.62
N GLU A 150 12.77 71.17 35.84
CA GLU A 150 13.83 70.20 36.13
C GLU A 150 13.35 68.76 35.84
N GLU A 151 12.11 68.43 36.18
CA GLU A 151 11.49 67.14 35.82
C GLU A 151 11.24 67.00 34.31
N LYS A 152 10.83 68.08 33.62
CA LYS A 152 10.66 68.08 32.16
C LYS A 152 11.97 68.09 31.40
N GLU A 153 13.05 68.69 31.92
CA GLU A 153 14.40 68.54 31.36
C GLU A 153 14.88 67.09 31.47
N ARG A 154 14.55 66.41 32.59
CA ARG A 154 14.79 64.97 32.73
C ARG A 154 13.95 64.16 31.73
N GLN A 155 12.64 64.39 31.65
CA GLN A 155 11.76 63.66 30.71
C GLN A 155 12.09 63.95 29.24
N GLU A 156 12.46 65.18 28.87
CA GLU A 156 12.92 65.51 27.51
C GLU A 156 14.24 64.82 27.18
N ARG A 157 15.11 64.60 28.15
CA ARG A 157 16.31 63.78 27.95
C ARG A 157 15.97 62.30 27.83
N GLU A 158 15.10 61.77 28.69
CA GLU A 158 14.67 60.36 28.71
C GLU A 158 13.96 60.01 27.39
N ALA A 159 12.97 60.82 26.98
CA ALA A 159 12.27 60.69 25.70
C ALA A 159 13.16 60.93 24.47
N LYS A 160 14.25 61.71 24.59
CA LYS A 160 15.24 61.88 23.51
C LYS A 160 16.21 60.71 23.42
N GLU A 161 16.58 60.08 24.54
CA GLU A 161 17.33 58.81 24.55
C GLU A 161 16.45 57.69 23.95
N GLU A 162 15.13 57.71 24.16
CA GLU A 162 14.16 56.85 23.47
C GLU A 162 14.03 57.17 21.96
N GLU A 163 13.84 58.45 21.57
CA GLU A 163 13.73 58.86 20.16
C GLU A 163 15.02 58.60 19.35
N GLU A 164 16.18 58.58 20.00
CA GLU A 164 17.45 58.16 19.39
C GLU A 164 17.55 56.62 19.30
N ALA A 165 17.07 55.87 20.31
CA ALA A 165 17.01 54.41 20.27
C ALA A 165 16.00 53.85 19.26
N GLU A 166 14.84 54.50 19.06
CA GLU A 166 13.89 54.14 18.00
C GLU A 166 14.49 54.35 16.61
N LYS A 167 15.23 55.45 16.39
CA LYS A 167 15.92 55.72 15.12
C LYS A 167 17.06 54.74 14.85
N GLU A 168 17.79 54.30 15.87
CA GLU A 168 18.79 53.23 15.70
C GLU A 168 18.13 51.87 15.39
N GLN A 169 16.96 51.58 15.97
CA GLN A 169 16.17 50.38 15.63
C GLN A 169 15.64 50.44 14.19
N GLU A 170 14.99 51.53 13.78
CA GLU A 170 14.49 51.70 12.39
C GLU A 170 15.65 51.65 11.38
N ALA A 171 16.81 52.23 11.71
CA ALA A 171 18.00 52.16 10.86
C ALA A 171 18.60 50.75 10.73
N MET A 172 18.44 49.88 11.73
CA MET A 172 18.87 48.48 11.66
C MET A 172 17.83 47.57 10.98
N GLU A 173 16.54 47.72 11.27
CA GLU A 173 15.48 46.87 10.72
C GLU A 173 15.03 47.29 9.32
N GLY A 174 15.16 48.57 8.96
CA GLY A 174 14.76 49.15 7.67
C GLY A 174 15.58 48.66 6.46
N ASN A 175 16.52 47.74 6.64
CA ASN A 175 17.28 47.09 5.57
C ASN A 175 16.75 45.67 5.26
N PRO A 176 15.83 45.50 4.29
CA PRO A 176 15.21 44.20 3.98
C PRO A 176 16.20 43.16 3.41
N LEU A 177 17.46 43.52 3.13
CA LEU A 177 18.49 42.56 2.73
C LEU A 177 19.16 41.86 3.93
N LEU A 178 19.15 42.44 5.13
CA LEU A 178 19.70 41.80 6.33
C LEU A 178 18.75 40.71 6.87
N ASN A 179 17.44 40.98 6.88
CA ASN A 179 16.44 40.06 7.45
C ASN A 179 16.18 38.80 6.59
N ILE A 180 16.73 38.74 5.37
CA ILE A 180 16.73 37.55 4.51
C ILE A 180 17.53 36.37 5.12
N GLY A 181 18.43 36.62 6.08
CA GLY A 181 19.16 35.58 6.80
C GLY A 181 18.52 35.12 8.11
N SER A 182 17.69 35.95 8.74
CA SER A 182 16.98 35.63 10.00
C SER A 182 15.65 34.92 9.74
N GLU A 183 14.94 35.30 8.66
CA GLU A 183 13.89 34.45 8.11
C GLU A 183 14.48 33.13 7.59
N LYS A 184 14.27 32.04 8.34
CA LYS A 184 14.46 30.68 7.82
C LYS A 184 13.43 30.39 6.72
N ARG A 185 13.73 30.85 5.51
CA ARG A 185 13.00 30.50 4.28
C ARG A 185 13.33 29.05 3.94
N ASP A 186 12.67 28.13 4.64
CA ASP A 186 12.80 26.69 4.40
C ASP A 186 12.60 26.39 2.92
N PHE A 187 13.65 25.85 2.28
CA PHE A 187 13.62 25.33 0.91
C PHE A 187 12.82 24.01 0.80
N SER A 188 11.89 23.78 1.73
CA SER A 188 10.88 22.74 1.62
C SER A 188 9.92 23.09 0.48
N VAL A 189 9.75 22.15 -0.45
CA VAL A 189 8.88 22.33 -1.62
C VAL A 189 7.42 22.36 -1.17
N LYS A 190 6.92 23.58 -0.88
CA LYS A 190 5.59 23.83 -0.27
C LYS A 190 4.42 23.16 -0.98
N ARG A 191 4.53 22.87 -2.27
CA ARG A 191 3.56 22.07 -3.03
C ARG A 191 4.29 21.23 -4.07
N ARG A 192 4.04 19.91 -4.09
CA ARG A 192 4.66 18.98 -5.05
C ARG A 192 3.98 19.14 -6.41
N TRP A 193 4.71 18.87 -7.50
CA TRP A 193 4.11 18.86 -8.85
C TRP A 193 3.03 17.78 -8.99
N ASP A 194 3.18 16.64 -8.28
CA ASP A 194 2.18 15.57 -8.16
C ASP A 194 0.87 15.99 -7.47
N ASP A 195 0.85 17.14 -6.77
CA ASP A 195 -0.18 17.46 -5.79
C ASP A 195 -1.52 17.86 -6.43
N ASP A 196 -1.50 18.47 -7.61
CA ASP A 196 -2.70 18.76 -8.43
C ASP A 196 -3.37 17.52 -9.05
N VAL A 197 -2.69 16.37 -9.06
CA VAL A 197 -3.19 15.19 -9.79
C VAL A 197 -4.39 14.58 -9.05
N ILE A 198 -5.59 14.68 -9.65
CA ILE A 198 -6.86 14.19 -9.09
C ILE A 198 -6.91 12.69 -8.73
N PHE A 199 -5.94 11.89 -9.20
CA PHE A 199 -5.79 10.49 -8.84
C PHE A 199 -4.41 10.24 -8.22
N LYS A 200 -4.37 9.78 -6.97
CA LYS A 200 -3.14 9.29 -6.33
C LYS A 200 -3.10 7.76 -6.35
N ASN A 201 -1.91 7.18 -6.48
CA ASN A 201 -1.59 5.80 -6.07
C ASN A 201 -2.50 4.66 -6.62
N GLN A 202 -3.12 4.80 -7.80
CA GLN A 202 -4.11 3.85 -8.35
C GLN A 202 -3.67 2.37 -8.38
N ALA A 203 -2.37 2.09 -8.58
CA ALA A 203 -1.83 0.73 -8.66
C ALA A 203 -1.19 0.23 -7.34
N ARG A 204 -1.31 0.98 -6.23
CA ARG A 204 -0.68 0.63 -4.94
C ARG A 204 -1.30 -0.65 -4.37
N GLY A 205 -0.52 -1.74 -4.38
CA GLY A 205 -0.97 -3.07 -3.94
C GLY A 205 -1.43 -3.99 -5.09
N VAL A 206 -1.27 -3.58 -6.35
CA VAL A 206 -1.48 -4.46 -7.51
C VAL A 206 -0.18 -5.21 -7.82
N ASP A 207 -0.19 -6.54 -7.70
CA ASP A 207 0.94 -7.38 -8.14
C ASP A 207 1.09 -7.31 -9.67
N ASP A 208 2.22 -6.80 -10.18
CA ASP A 208 2.57 -6.79 -11.62
C ASP A 208 2.52 -8.17 -12.29
N LYS A 209 2.61 -9.24 -11.49
CA LYS A 209 2.73 -10.63 -11.93
C LYS A 209 1.45 -11.40 -11.53
N PRO A 210 0.55 -11.72 -12.47
CA PRO A 210 -0.65 -12.47 -12.14
C PRO A 210 -0.27 -13.84 -11.54
N LYS A 211 -0.93 -14.20 -10.43
CA LYS A 211 -0.69 -15.45 -9.68
C LYS A 211 -0.69 -16.65 -10.63
N LYS A 212 0.39 -17.45 -10.59
CA LYS A 212 0.59 -18.63 -11.44
C LYS A 212 -0.58 -19.61 -11.26
N ARG A 213 -1.47 -19.68 -12.26
CA ARG A 213 -2.64 -20.57 -12.29
C ARG A 213 -2.65 -21.40 -13.57
N PHE A 214 -3.15 -22.62 -13.48
CA PHE A 214 -3.56 -23.39 -14.65
C PHE A 214 -5.09 -23.37 -14.73
N VAL A 215 -5.63 -23.22 -15.94
CA VAL A 215 -7.08 -23.22 -16.19
C VAL A 215 -7.33 -24.22 -17.31
N ASN A 216 -8.14 -25.24 -17.04
CA ASN A 216 -8.53 -26.26 -18.02
C ASN A 216 -9.65 -25.74 -18.95
N ASP A 217 -9.40 -24.63 -19.63
CA ASP A 217 -10.32 -23.94 -20.53
C ASP A 217 -9.49 -23.27 -21.64
N MET A 218 -9.71 -23.65 -22.90
CA MET A 218 -8.92 -23.14 -24.02
C MET A 218 -9.17 -21.67 -24.36
N LEU A 219 -10.27 -21.07 -23.91
CA LEU A 219 -10.63 -19.66 -24.17
C LEU A 219 -10.34 -18.77 -22.97
N ARG A 220 -10.59 -19.27 -21.74
CA ARG A 220 -10.38 -18.51 -20.50
C ARG A 220 -8.98 -18.63 -19.91
N SER A 221 -8.16 -19.57 -20.36
CA SER A 221 -6.76 -19.70 -19.94
C SER A 221 -5.97 -18.41 -20.19
N ASP A 222 -5.12 -18.04 -19.23
CA ASP A 222 -4.23 -16.89 -19.34
C ASP A 222 -3.27 -17.00 -20.54
N PHE A 223 -3.03 -18.20 -21.09
CA PHE A 223 -2.36 -18.37 -22.38
C PHE A 223 -3.18 -17.78 -23.53
N HIS A 224 -4.46 -18.12 -23.65
CA HIS A 224 -5.32 -17.67 -24.73
C HIS A 224 -5.62 -16.17 -24.64
N ARG A 225 -5.84 -15.65 -23.42
CA ARG A 225 -6.01 -14.21 -23.18
C ARG A 225 -4.79 -13.40 -23.64
N ARG A 226 -3.57 -13.90 -23.38
CA ARG A 226 -2.30 -13.31 -23.85
C ARG A 226 -2.05 -13.53 -25.35
N PHE A 227 -2.54 -14.63 -25.92
CA PHE A 227 -2.51 -14.87 -27.36
C PHE A 227 -3.38 -13.85 -28.11
N LEU A 228 -4.64 -13.66 -27.69
CA LEU A 228 -5.55 -12.69 -28.30
C LEU A 228 -4.96 -11.28 -28.21
N HIS A 229 -4.54 -10.82 -27.02
CA HIS A 229 -3.90 -9.50 -26.83
C HIS A 229 -2.61 -9.32 -27.67
N LYS A 230 -1.94 -10.39 -28.10
CA LYS A 230 -0.74 -10.28 -28.95
C LYS A 230 -1.04 -10.22 -30.44
N TYR A 231 -2.09 -10.91 -30.91
CA TYR A 231 -2.37 -11.11 -32.34
C TYR A 231 -3.67 -10.47 -32.83
N ILE A 232 -4.45 -9.87 -31.92
CA ILE A 232 -5.63 -9.04 -32.20
C ILE A 232 -5.45 -7.74 -31.38
N GLN A 233 -5.71 -6.61 -32.03
CA GLN A 233 -5.55 -5.26 -31.49
C GLN A 233 -6.91 -4.55 -31.41
#